data_AF-A0A957A8Z6-F1
#
_entry.id   AF-A0A957A8Z6-F1
#
_cell.length_a   1.000
_cell.length_b   1.000
_cell.length_c   1.000
_cell.angle_alpha   90.00
_cell.angle_beta   90.00
_cell.angle_gamma   90.00
#
_symmetry.space_group_name_H-M   'P 1'
#
loop_
_entity.id
_entity.type
_entity.pdbx_description
1 polymer ?
#
loop_
_entity_poly.entity_id
_entity_poly.type
_entity_poly.pdbx_seq_one_letter_code
_entity_poly.pdbx_strand_id
1 'polypeptide(L)'
;MTANRALIEEVTARLAAEGDPERAESQQRYMKSSMPYLGVTLPRTTAIAKEVFAAHPLASYEEWRDTVLALFRGATHRELWYVAEELAEWRAYREYASRLESLSIYEAIITEGAWWDIVDGTAAYLVGGLFA
;
A
#
# COMPACT_ATOMS: atom_id res chain seq x y z
N MET A 1 9.89 11.60 -11.28
CA MET A 1 8.89 10.89 -10.46
C MET A 1 7.99 11.92 -9.82
N THR A 2 6.69 11.81 -10.07
CA THR A 2 5.63 12.73 -9.65
C THR A 2 4.90 12.23 -8.40
N ALA A 3 5.47 11.29 -7.65
CA ALA A 3 4.86 10.73 -6.44
C ALA A 3 4.42 11.83 -5.46
N ASN A 4 3.21 11.67 -4.93
CA ASN A 4 2.63 12.63 -3.99
C ASN A 4 3.27 12.47 -2.60
N ARG A 5 4.27 13.30 -2.31
CA ARG A 5 5.02 13.22 -1.05
C ARG A 5 4.17 13.57 0.17
N ALA A 6 3.26 14.52 0.04
CA ALA A 6 2.40 14.94 1.15
C ALA A 6 1.52 13.78 1.64
N LEU A 7 0.93 13.01 0.72
CA LEU A 7 0.20 11.79 1.04
C LEU A 7 1.06 10.77 1.79
N ILE A 8 2.27 10.48 1.27
CA ILE A 8 3.19 9.49 1.84
C ILE A 8 3.66 9.90 3.24
N GLU A 9 4.04 11.17 3.40
CA GLU A 9 4.50 11.73 4.66
C GLU A 9 3.39 11.70 5.70
N GLU A 10 2.17 12.11 5.34
CA GLU A 10 1.04 12.14 6.26
C GLU A 10 0.62 10.73 6.70
N VAL A 11 0.46 9.78 5.78
CA VAL A 11 0.07 8.41 6.15
C VAL A 11 1.14 7.75 7.02
N THR A 12 2.42 7.96 6.71
CA THR A 12 3.54 7.44 7.52
C THR A 12 3.53 8.04 8.92
N ALA A 13 3.36 9.36 9.04
CA ALA A 13 3.31 10.04 10.33
C ALA A 13 2.12 9.57 11.19
N ARG A 14 0.94 9.39 10.57
CA ARG A 14 -0.25 8.92 11.29
C ARG A 14 -0.11 7.48 11.77
N LEU A 15 0.44 6.59 10.94
CA LEU A 15 0.70 5.22 11.36
C LEU A 15 1.74 5.17 12.49
N ALA A 16 2.80 5.97 12.40
CA ALA A 16 3.82 6.02 13.44
C ALA A 16 3.26 6.54 14.79
N ALA A 17 2.34 7.51 14.75
CA ALA A 17 1.70 8.06 15.94
C ALA A 17 0.75 7.07 16.64
N GLU A 18 0.17 6.12 15.89
CA GLU A 18 -0.74 5.10 16.42
C GLU A 18 -0.08 3.73 16.65
N GLY A 19 1.23 3.65 16.42
CA GLY A 19 2.00 2.42 16.58
C GLY A 19 2.04 1.92 18.03
N ASP A 20 2.00 0.60 18.17
CA ASP A 20 2.12 -0.11 19.44
C ASP A 20 3.30 -1.09 19.36
N PRO A 21 4.42 -0.83 20.08
CA PRO A 21 5.61 -1.68 20.05
C PRO A 21 5.36 -3.14 20.45
N GLU A 22 4.52 -3.42 21.45
CA GLU A 22 4.26 -4.80 21.89
C GLU A 22 3.49 -5.57 20.81
N ARG A 23 2.56 -4.88 20.16
CA ARG A 23 1.84 -5.45 19.02
C ARG A 23 2.73 -5.58 17.79
N ALA A 24 3.63 -4.63 17.55
CA ALA A 24 4.59 -4.67 16.46
C ALA A 24 5.46 -5.93 16.52
N GLU A 25 6.04 -6.23 17.69
CA GLU A 25 6.84 -7.45 17.90
C GLU A 25 6.03 -8.73 17.67
N SER A 26 4.76 -8.72 18.07
CA SER A 26 3.86 -9.85 17.90
C SER A 26 3.50 -10.06 16.43
N GLN A 27 3.17 -8.99 15.70
CA GLN A 27 2.89 -9.02 14.27
C GLN A 27 4.11 -9.46 13.46
N GLN A 28 5.28 -8.90 13.76
CA GLN A 28 6.52 -9.23 13.06
C GLN A 28 6.91 -10.72 13.26
N ARG A 29 6.77 -11.25 14.48
CA ARG A 29 6.99 -12.69 14.76
C ARG A 29 6.01 -13.58 14.02
N TYR A 30 4.72 -13.25 14.06
CA TYR A 30 3.68 -14.02 13.38
C TYR A 30 3.95 -14.08 11.87
N MET A 31 4.24 -12.92 11.26
CA MET A 31 4.51 -12.81 9.84
C MET A 31 5.92 -13.27 9.43
N LYS A 32 6.77 -13.62 10.41
CA LYS A 32 8.20 -13.93 10.18
C LYS A 32 8.88 -12.85 9.32
N SER A 33 8.50 -11.59 9.54
CA SER A 33 8.87 -10.50 8.64
C SER A 33 10.26 -9.97 8.97
N SER A 34 11.09 -9.80 7.94
CA SER A 34 12.35 -9.07 8.04
C SER A 34 12.13 -7.56 8.20
N MET A 35 11.01 -7.05 7.69
CA MET A 35 10.61 -5.65 7.83
C MET A 35 9.93 -5.44 9.19
N PRO A 36 10.25 -4.35 9.91
CA PRO A 36 9.57 -4.04 11.16
C PRO A 36 8.10 -3.71 10.92
N TYR A 37 7.30 -3.85 11.98
CA TYR A 37 5.96 -3.31 12.05
C TYR A 37 5.96 -2.06 12.92
N LEU A 38 5.07 -1.12 12.65
CA LEU A 38 4.73 -0.06 13.60
C LEU A 38 3.82 -0.59 14.71
N GLY A 39 3.16 -1.71 14.46
CA GLY A 39 2.14 -2.19 15.34
C GLY A 39 0.88 -1.40 15.10
N VAL A 40 0.36 -1.31 13.87
CA VAL A 40 -1.00 -0.79 13.56
C VAL A 40 -1.85 -1.92 12.98
N THR A 41 -3.12 -2.03 13.40
CA THR A 41 -3.95 -3.17 12.98
C THR A 41 -4.36 -2.94 11.53
N LEU A 42 -4.49 -3.99 10.73
CA LEU A 42 -4.88 -3.83 9.32
C LEU A 42 -6.16 -3.00 9.14
N PRO A 43 -7.26 -3.21 9.90
CA PRO A 43 -8.44 -2.36 9.79
C PRO A 43 -8.16 -0.88 10.09
N ARG A 44 -7.26 -0.59 11.03
CA ARG A 44 -6.89 0.78 11.37
C ARG A 44 -5.97 1.40 10.32
N THR A 45 -5.00 0.63 9.80
CA THR A 45 -4.14 1.03 8.67
C THR A 45 -4.99 1.40 7.46
N THR A 46 -5.95 0.56 7.08
CA THR A 46 -6.91 0.82 6.00
C THR A 46 -7.75 2.08 6.26
N ALA A 47 -8.22 2.29 7.49
CA ALA A 47 -9.01 3.48 7.83
C ALA A 47 -8.17 4.77 7.68
N ILE A 48 -6.95 4.80 8.22
CA ILE A 48 -6.03 5.92 8.11
C ILE A 48 -5.70 6.19 6.63
N ALA A 49 -5.38 5.15 5.86
CA ALA A 49 -5.08 5.26 4.44
C ALA A 49 -6.22 5.94 3.67
N LYS A 50 -7.46 5.48 3.85
CA LYS A 50 -8.65 6.04 3.18
C LYS A 50 -8.90 7.51 3.51
N GLU A 51 -8.71 7.89 4.78
CA GLU A 51 -8.82 9.28 5.20
C GLU A 51 -7.75 10.15 4.50
N VAL A 52 -6.50 9.70 4.45
CA VAL A 52 -5.41 10.44 3.79
C VAL A 52 -5.63 10.50 2.26
N PHE A 53 -6.04 9.41 1.62
CA PHE A 53 -6.32 9.41 0.17
C PHE A 53 -7.43 10.39 -0.21
N ALA A 54 -8.45 10.53 0.65
CA ALA A 54 -9.52 11.49 0.43
C ALA A 54 -9.04 12.95 0.59
N ALA A 55 -8.07 13.19 1.46
CA ALA A 55 -7.47 14.52 1.67
C ALA A 55 -6.45 14.90 0.57
N HIS A 56 -5.80 13.90 -0.05
CA HIS A 56 -4.75 14.06 -1.06
C HIS A 56 -5.13 13.35 -2.38
N PRO A 57 -6.09 13.88 -3.15
CA PRO A 57 -6.43 13.32 -4.45
C PRO A 57 -5.26 13.43 -5.43
N LEU A 58 -5.05 12.38 -6.22
CA LEU A 58 -3.98 12.27 -7.22
C LEU A 58 -4.53 12.67 -8.59
N ALA A 59 -3.83 13.55 -9.28
CA ALA A 59 -4.32 14.24 -10.47
C ALA A 59 -4.16 13.44 -11.76
N SER A 60 -3.28 12.44 -11.79
CA SER A 60 -3.00 11.66 -13.01
C SER A 60 -2.65 10.20 -12.72
N TYR A 61 -2.66 9.40 -13.79
CA TYR A 61 -2.18 8.02 -13.77
C TYR A 61 -0.73 7.91 -13.30
N GLU A 62 0.15 8.78 -13.80
CA GLU A 62 1.57 8.79 -13.46
C GLU A 62 1.80 9.15 -12.00
N GLU A 63 1.05 10.12 -11.47
CA GLU A 63 1.10 10.46 -10.04
C GLU A 63 0.59 9.29 -9.17
N TRP A 64 -0.52 8.65 -9.55
CA TRP A 64 -1.03 7.44 -8.88
C TRP A 64 0.00 6.31 -8.89
N ARG A 65 0.50 5.92 -10.07
CA ARG A 65 1.51 4.88 -10.25
C ARG A 65 2.75 5.16 -9.40
N ASP A 66 3.31 6.37 -9.53
CA ASP A 66 4.54 6.74 -8.83
C ASP A 66 4.33 6.76 -7.31
N THR A 67 3.13 7.12 -6.83
CA THR A 67 2.79 7.12 -5.40
C THR A 67 2.63 5.70 -4.85
N VAL A 68 1.94 4.80 -5.56
CA VAL A 68 1.82 3.38 -5.20
C VAL A 68 3.21 2.74 -5.10
N LEU A 69 4.05 2.92 -6.13
CA LEU A 69 5.41 2.37 -6.16
C LEU A 69 6.30 2.98 -5.08
N ALA A 70 6.15 4.27 -4.78
CA ALA A 70 6.92 4.94 -3.73
C ALA A 70 6.52 4.46 -2.33
N LEU A 71 5.23 4.26 -2.05
CA LEU A 71 4.76 3.65 -0.80
C LEU A 71 5.32 2.23 -0.63
N PHE A 72 5.25 1.43 -1.70
CA PHE A 72 5.65 0.04 -1.66
C PHE A 72 7.18 -0.13 -1.53
N ARG A 73 7.96 0.48 -2.44
CA ARG A 73 9.43 0.34 -2.45
C ARG A 73 10.13 1.17 -1.37
N GLY A 74 9.50 2.27 -0.94
CA GLY A 74 9.98 3.12 0.14
C GLY A 74 9.53 2.66 1.52
N ALA A 75 8.79 1.55 1.62
CA ALA A 75 8.27 1.04 2.88
C ALA A 75 9.41 0.73 3.85
N THR A 76 9.41 1.44 4.98
CA THR A 76 10.28 1.15 6.12
C THR A 76 9.62 0.19 7.10
N HIS A 77 8.29 0.14 7.11
CA HIS A 77 7.47 -0.71 7.97
C HIS A 77 6.40 -1.38 7.14
N ARG A 78 6.01 -2.60 7.53
CA ARG A 78 5.16 -3.45 6.71
C ARG A 78 3.78 -2.88 6.45
N GLU A 79 3.26 -2.06 7.38
CA GLU A 79 1.97 -1.40 7.20
C GLU A 79 1.92 -0.53 5.94
N LEU A 80 3.06 -0.01 5.45
CA LEU A 80 3.11 0.79 4.23
C LEU A 80 2.89 -0.05 2.96
N TRP A 81 3.16 -1.35 2.97
CA TRP A 81 2.77 -2.24 1.88
C TRP A 81 1.25 -2.36 1.78
N TYR A 82 0.55 -2.49 2.91
CA TYR A 82 -0.92 -2.50 2.92
C TYR A 82 -1.50 -1.16 2.48
N VAL A 83 -0.86 -0.04 2.80
CA VAL A 83 -1.27 1.28 2.27
C VAL A 83 -1.10 1.33 0.76
N ALA A 84 0.00 0.80 0.21
CA ALA A 84 0.23 0.76 -1.23
C ALA A 84 -0.83 -0.09 -1.96
N GLU A 85 -1.14 -1.27 -1.42
CA GLU A 85 -2.19 -2.16 -1.93
C GLU A 85 -3.57 -1.48 -1.88
N GLU A 86 -3.92 -0.89 -0.74
CA GLU A 86 -5.19 -0.15 -0.60
C GLU A 86 -5.28 1.04 -1.57
N LEU A 87 -4.18 1.75 -1.83
CA LEU A 87 -4.17 2.84 -2.82
C LEU A 87 -4.36 2.31 -4.25
N ALA A 88 -3.76 1.16 -4.56
CA ALA A 88 -3.91 0.52 -5.86
C ALA A 88 -5.36 0.03 -6.08
N GLU A 89 -6.01 -0.46 -5.04
CA GLU A 89 -7.41 -0.93 -5.08
C GLU A 89 -8.44 0.19 -4.88
N TRP A 90 -8.00 1.40 -4.53
CA TRP A 90 -8.91 2.46 -4.15
C TRP A 90 -9.88 2.82 -5.27
N ARG A 91 -11.19 2.81 -4.96
CA ARG A 91 -12.26 2.93 -5.96
C ARG A 91 -12.14 4.15 -6.87
N ALA A 92 -11.56 5.25 -6.38
CA ALA A 92 -11.40 6.49 -7.12
C ALA A 92 -10.42 6.34 -8.30
N TYR A 93 -9.52 5.36 -8.24
CA TYR A 93 -8.50 5.10 -9.25
C TYR A 93 -8.73 3.78 -10.00
N ARG A 94 -9.96 3.23 -9.95
CA ARG A 94 -10.30 1.98 -10.66
C ARG A 94 -9.95 2.02 -12.15
N GLU A 95 -10.19 3.14 -12.82
CA GLU A 95 -9.85 3.31 -14.24
C GLU A 95 -8.34 3.17 -14.49
N TYR A 96 -7.51 3.65 -13.56
CA TYR A 96 -6.06 3.50 -13.61
C TYR A 96 -5.66 2.06 -13.32
N ALA A 97 -6.24 1.46 -12.29
CA ALA A 97 -5.97 0.09 -11.89
C ALA A 97 -6.32 -0.94 -12.98
N SER A 98 -7.31 -0.66 -13.83
CA SER A 98 -7.72 -1.51 -14.95
C SER A 98 -6.86 -1.37 -16.22
N ARG A 99 -5.87 -0.46 -16.26
CA ARG A 99 -5.01 -0.30 -17.44
C ARG A 99 -3.99 -1.42 -17.50
N LEU A 100 -3.74 -1.95 -18.70
CA LEU A 100 -2.68 -2.94 -18.90
C LEU A 100 -1.30 -2.42 -18.50
N GLU A 101 -1.05 -1.11 -18.60
CA GLU A 101 0.21 -0.51 -18.14
C GLU A 101 0.43 -0.68 -16.62
N SER A 102 -0.64 -0.81 -15.84
CA SER A 102 -0.59 -1.03 -14.39
C SER A 102 -0.09 -2.42 -14.01
N LEU A 103 -0.06 -3.37 -14.96
CA LEU A 103 0.48 -4.71 -14.73
C LEU A 103 1.93 -4.66 -14.22
N SER A 104 2.72 -3.70 -14.71
CA SER A 104 4.10 -3.49 -14.25
C SER A 104 4.21 -3.12 -12.76
N ILE A 105 3.18 -2.48 -12.20
CA ILE A 105 3.09 -2.18 -10.76
C ILE A 105 2.81 -3.46 -9.99
N TYR A 106 1.86 -4.27 -10.47
CA TYR A 106 1.45 -5.50 -9.80
C TYR A 106 2.53 -6.56 -9.84
N GLU A 107 3.26 -6.66 -10.95
CA GLU A 107 4.44 -7.51 -11.05
C GLU A 107 5.49 -7.11 -10.00
N ALA A 108 5.78 -5.81 -9.84
CA ALA A 108 6.71 -5.33 -8.82
C ALA A 108 6.21 -5.72 -7.41
N ILE A 109 4.93 -5.46 -7.09
CA ILE A 109 4.35 -5.80 -5.78
C ILE A 109 4.43 -7.31 -5.51
N ILE A 110 4.11 -8.16 -6.49
CA ILE A 110 4.14 -9.62 -6.34
C ILE A 110 5.56 -10.15 -6.17
N THR A 111 6.50 -9.67 -6.99
CA THR A 111 7.86 -10.20 -7.05
C THR A 111 8.74 -9.68 -5.90
N GLU A 112 8.63 -8.40 -5.57
CA GLU A 112 9.40 -7.77 -4.49
C GLU A 112 8.73 -7.98 -3.12
N GLY A 113 7.39 -8.08 -3.08
CA GLY A 113 6.59 -8.26 -1.86
C GLY A 113 6.37 -9.71 -1.44
N ALA A 114 6.94 -10.65 -2.20
CA ALA A 114 6.83 -12.12 -2.19
C ALA A 114 6.46 -12.79 -0.84
N TRP A 115 5.24 -12.54 -0.38
CA TRP A 115 4.61 -13.10 0.80
C TRP A 115 3.10 -13.15 0.57
N TRP A 116 2.46 -14.14 1.18
CA TRP A 116 1.05 -14.46 0.90
C TRP A 116 0.10 -13.29 1.18
N ASP A 117 0.36 -12.48 2.21
CA ASP A 117 -0.52 -11.38 2.60
C ASP A 117 -0.64 -10.28 1.54
N ILE A 118 0.42 -10.06 0.75
CA ILE A 118 0.46 -9.08 -0.34
C ILE A 118 0.14 -9.71 -1.70
N VAL A 119 0.68 -10.91 -1.95
CA VAL A 119 0.52 -11.59 -3.24
C VAL A 119 -0.94 -12.01 -3.46
N ASP A 120 -1.62 -12.51 -2.44
CA ASP A 120 -2.98 -13.03 -2.57
C ASP A 120 -3.99 -11.91 -2.93
N GLY A 121 -3.90 -10.76 -2.24
CA GLY A 121 -4.75 -9.59 -2.54
C GLY A 121 -4.46 -8.99 -3.91
N THR A 122 -3.18 -8.75 -4.20
CA THR A 122 -2.74 -8.24 -5.51
C THR A 122 -3.19 -9.14 -6.67
N ALA A 123 -3.05 -10.46 -6.53
CA ALA A 123 -3.47 -11.40 -7.57
C ALA A 123 -5.01 -11.43 -7.74
N ALA A 124 -5.76 -11.47 -6.64
CA ALA A 124 -7.21 -11.60 -6.67
C ALA A 124 -7.91 -10.34 -7.20
N TYR A 125 -7.49 -9.16 -6.72
CA TYR A 125 -8.24 -7.93 -6.96
C TYR A 125 -7.63 -7.05 -8.05
N LEU A 126 -6.30 -6.92 -8.09
CA LEU A 126 -5.62 -6.05 -9.04
C LEU A 126 -5.37 -6.77 -10.37
N VAL A 127 -4.72 -7.93 -10.35
CA VAL A 127 -4.47 -8.71 -11.57
C VAL A 127 -5.79 -9.29 -12.11
N GLY A 128 -6.62 -9.87 -11.25
CA GLY A 128 -7.94 -10.37 -11.65
C GLY A 128 -8.82 -9.28 -12.29
N GLY A 129 -8.76 -8.05 -11.76
CA GLY A 129 -9.50 -6.90 -12.28
C GLY A 129 -9.09 -6.43 -13.68
N LEU A 130 -7.90 -6.81 -14.18
CA LEU A 130 -7.48 -6.50 -15.55
C LEU A 130 -8.19 -7.35 -16.61
N PHE A 131 -8.76 -8.48 -16.22
CA PHE A 131 -9.35 -9.47 -17.14
C PHE A 131 -10.85 -9.72 -16.87
N ALA A 132 -11.46 -8.92 -15.98
CA ALA A 132 -12.85 -9.05 -15.54
C ALA A 132 -13.84 -8.21 -16.36
#